data_AF-A0AAU6D6F3-F1
#
_entry.id   AF-A0AAU6D6F3-F1
#
_cell.length_a   1.000
_cell.length_b   1.000
_cell.length_c   1.000
_cell.angle_alpha   90.00
_cell.angle_beta   90.00
_cell.angle_gamma   90.00
#
_symmetry.space_group_name_H-M   'P 1'
#
loop_
_entity.id
_entity.type
_entity.pdbx_description
1 polymer ?
#
loop_
_entity_poly.entity_id
_entity_poly.type
_entity_poly.pdbx_seq_one_letter_code
_entity_poly.pdbx_strand_id
1 'polypeptide(L)'
;MPLIRRRAETGVSRRRRATPWVDPSYGDPRLAALRETAQGATAGQWPLLREQLDLAVDGEDLTWLVEGLAAIDGVESWIGEVVAAQPESALPLLVSGARHIEWAWQARTRKMAKYVSEEQFEVFHSRLRLAEDQLYEVAEREPGWVAPWYFLQIAGRGLQVGTRAAAGRFEAAVRRSPGHLASHRQQLQQVCDKWGGSHEQMHRFARESVLAAPAGGPLGELVAIAHLEQWLDDGAGGSAYMRSSAVILQLYEAAELSVHHPQYVRHRDWTRGFNTFALAFALAGESEAARDLFRVLDGSVTQFPWMYLDGQDPTVPFREWRSRCRG
;
A
#
# COMPACT_ATOMS: atom_id res chain seq x y z
N MET A 1 -32.10 23.67 -29.31
CA MET A 1 -32.48 22.89 -28.10
C MET A 1 -32.96 21.52 -28.51
N PRO A 2 -32.28 20.47 -28.04
CA PRO A 2 -32.98 19.33 -27.45
C PRO A 2 -32.38 18.90 -26.10
N LEU A 3 -33.27 18.42 -25.23
CA LEU A 3 -33.05 17.99 -23.85
C LEU A 3 -32.33 16.64 -23.79
N ILE A 4 -31.17 16.59 -23.13
CA ILE A 4 -30.52 15.33 -22.73
C ILE A 4 -31.02 14.95 -21.33
N ARG A 5 -31.73 13.83 -21.27
CA ARG A 5 -32.20 13.19 -20.02
C ARG A 5 -30.99 12.76 -19.18
N ARG A 6 -30.88 13.28 -17.95
CA ARG A 6 -30.00 12.73 -16.92
C ARG A 6 -30.49 11.34 -16.54
N ARG A 7 -29.66 10.31 -16.72
CA ARG A 7 -29.84 9.02 -16.05
C ARG A 7 -29.60 9.24 -14.56
N ALA A 8 -30.58 8.87 -13.75
CA ALA A 8 -30.47 8.83 -12.30
C ALA A 8 -29.51 7.71 -11.92
N GLU A 9 -28.36 8.06 -11.35
CA GLU A 9 -27.53 7.14 -10.60
C GLU A 9 -28.30 6.75 -9.33
N THR A 10 -28.56 5.46 -9.15
CA THR A 10 -29.14 4.89 -7.95
C THR A 10 -28.13 5.03 -6.80
N GLY A 11 -28.20 6.15 -6.10
CA GLY A 11 -27.42 6.43 -4.91
C GLY A 11 -27.81 5.50 -3.76
N VAL A 12 -26.94 4.55 -3.43
CA VAL A 12 -26.91 3.98 -2.08
C VAL A 12 -26.52 5.13 -1.15
N SER A 13 -27.50 5.66 -0.42
CA SER A 13 -27.29 6.67 0.61
C SER A 13 -26.36 6.12 1.69
N ARG A 14 -25.04 6.32 1.53
CA ARG A 14 -24.07 6.14 2.63
C ARG A 14 -24.38 7.22 3.67
N ARG A 15 -25.00 6.82 4.78
CA ARG A 15 -25.12 7.68 5.96
C ARG A 15 -23.72 8.17 6.32
N ARG A 16 -23.54 9.50 6.33
CA ARG A 16 -22.32 10.16 6.77
C ARG A 16 -21.98 9.68 8.18
N ARG A 17 -20.92 8.89 8.35
CA ARG A 17 -20.50 8.44 9.68
C ARG A 17 -19.86 9.62 10.41
N ALA A 18 -20.36 9.93 11.61
CA ALA A 18 -19.90 11.08 12.38
C ALA A 18 -18.42 10.95 12.84
N THR A 19 -17.95 9.71 13.01
CA THR A 19 -16.61 9.39 13.51
C THR A 19 -15.76 8.80 12.39
N PRO A 20 -14.52 9.29 12.18
CA PRO A 20 -13.59 8.67 11.25
C PRO A 20 -13.31 7.21 11.62
N TRP A 21 -13.09 6.37 10.62
CA TRP A 21 -12.91 4.93 10.81
C TRP A 21 -11.85 4.38 9.85
N VAL A 22 -11.25 3.27 10.24
CA VAL A 22 -10.37 2.48 9.36
C VAL A 22 -11.18 1.31 8.80
N ASP A 23 -11.14 1.14 7.49
CA ASP A 23 -11.69 -0.04 6.81
C ASP A 23 -10.52 -0.89 6.29
N PRO A 24 -10.27 -2.08 6.85
CA PRO A 24 -9.17 -2.94 6.41
C PRO A 24 -9.36 -3.47 4.98
N SER A 25 -10.55 -3.31 4.39
CA SER A 25 -10.85 -3.71 3.01
C SER A 25 -10.86 -2.51 2.05
N TYR A 26 -10.56 -1.30 2.52
CA TYR A 26 -10.52 -0.07 1.71
C TYR A 26 -11.82 0.21 0.91
N GLY A 27 -12.95 -0.30 1.38
CA GLY A 27 -14.25 -0.20 0.70
C GLY A 27 -14.47 -1.23 -0.42
N ASP A 28 -13.54 -2.18 -0.63
CA ASP A 28 -13.69 -3.28 -1.59
C ASP A 28 -14.53 -4.42 -0.98
N PRO A 29 -15.73 -4.69 -1.52
CA PRO A 29 -16.60 -5.74 -1.00
C PRO A 29 -16.06 -7.16 -1.22
N ARG A 30 -15.25 -7.40 -2.27
CA ARG A 30 -14.65 -8.72 -2.52
C ARG A 30 -13.58 -9.03 -1.49
N LEU A 31 -12.74 -8.03 -1.20
CA LEU A 31 -11.76 -8.16 -0.12
C LEU A 31 -12.45 -8.32 1.24
N ALA A 32 -13.53 -7.58 1.51
CA ALA A 32 -14.30 -7.76 2.75
C ALA A 32 -14.84 -9.19 2.90
N ALA A 33 -15.43 -9.76 1.84
CA ALA A 33 -15.96 -11.13 1.85
C ALA A 33 -14.85 -12.18 2.00
N LEU A 34 -13.70 -11.98 1.34
CA LEU A 34 -12.52 -12.85 1.48
C LEU A 34 -12.01 -12.84 2.92
N ARG A 35 -11.92 -11.65 3.53
CA ARG A 35 -11.47 -11.50 4.92
C ARG A 35 -12.42 -12.15 5.92
N GLU A 36 -13.73 -11.99 5.71
CA GLU A 36 -14.75 -12.66 6.52
C GLU A 36 -14.63 -14.18 6.42
N THR A 37 -14.44 -14.71 5.21
CA THR A 37 -14.31 -16.16 4.96
C THR A 37 -13.05 -16.75 5.62
N ALA A 38 -11.94 -16.00 5.58
CA ALA A 38 -10.67 -16.45 6.13
C ALA A 38 -10.59 -16.35 7.66
N GLN A 39 -11.48 -15.58 8.30
CA GLN A 39 -11.47 -15.40 9.74
C GLN A 39 -11.79 -16.71 10.46
N GLY A 40 -10.79 -17.27 11.16
CA GLY A 40 -10.94 -18.57 11.85
C GLY A 40 -11.05 -19.76 10.91
N ALA A 41 -10.64 -19.61 9.65
CA ALA A 41 -10.58 -20.70 8.69
C ALA A 41 -9.53 -21.75 9.06
N THR A 42 -9.72 -22.96 8.55
CA THR A 42 -8.74 -24.04 8.53
C THR A 42 -8.47 -24.45 7.08
N ALA A 43 -7.57 -25.42 6.86
CA ALA A 43 -7.27 -25.91 5.51
C ALA A 43 -8.52 -26.41 4.75
N GLY A 44 -9.55 -26.88 5.48
CA GLY A 44 -10.82 -27.33 4.89
C GLY A 44 -11.63 -26.23 4.20
N GLN A 45 -11.41 -24.95 4.53
CA GLN A 45 -12.06 -23.80 3.89
C GLN A 45 -11.32 -23.29 2.65
N TRP A 46 -10.15 -23.84 2.32
CA TRP A 46 -9.37 -23.41 1.14
C TRP A 46 -10.15 -23.40 -0.18
N PRO A 47 -11.01 -24.38 -0.50
CA PRO A 47 -11.76 -24.33 -1.77
C PRO A 47 -12.61 -23.08 -1.94
N LEU A 48 -13.21 -22.56 -0.85
CA LEU A 48 -14.04 -21.35 -0.89
C LEU A 48 -13.18 -20.09 -1.05
N LEU A 49 -12.06 -20.01 -0.33
CA LEU A 49 -11.08 -18.92 -0.48
C LEU A 49 -10.49 -18.90 -1.90
N ARG A 50 -10.17 -20.08 -2.43
CA ARG A 50 -9.68 -20.24 -3.80
C ARG A 50 -10.70 -19.76 -4.83
N GLU A 51 -11.97 -20.12 -4.69
CA GLU A 51 -13.03 -19.63 -5.58
C GLU A 51 -13.07 -18.10 -5.60
N GLN A 52 -12.94 -17.44 -4.44
CA GLN A 52 -12.89 -15.98 -4.35
C GLN A 52 -11.63 -15.39 -5.00
N LEU A 53 -10.47 -16.04 -4.87
CA LEU A 53 -9.21 -15.62 -5.49
C LEU A 53 -9.21 -15.82 -7.02
N ASP A 54 -9.81 -16.91 -7.50
CA ASP A 54 -9.92 -17.24 -8.93
C ASP A 54 -10.84 -16.24 -9.69
N LEU A 55 -11.64 -15.45 -8.97
CA LEU A 55 -12.43 -14.32 -9.51
C LEU A 55 -11.60 -13.04 -9.73
N ALA A 56 -10.29 -13.06 -9.45
CA ALA A 56 -9.42 -11.95 -9.76
C ALA A 56 -9.42 -11.66 -11.27
N VAL A 57 -9.66 -10.40 -11.65
CA VAL A 57 -9.80 -10.02 -13.07
C VAL A 57 -8.46 -9.83 -13.78
N ASP A 58 -7.40 -9.59 -13.01
CA ASP A 58 -6.03 -9.39 -13.49
C ASP A 58 -5.02 -9.68 -12.36
N GLY A 59 -3.73 -9.58 -12.67
CA GLY A 59 -2.65 -9.83 -11.72
C GLY A 59 -2.57 -8.82 -10.57
N GLU A 60 -3.02 -7.58 -10.75
CA GLU A 60 -3.07 -6.58 -9.66
C GLU A 60 -4.20 -6.91 -8.69
N ASP A 61 -5.34 -7.33 -9.22
CA ASP A 61 -6.49 -7.78 -8.46
C ASP A 61 -6.15 -9.01 -7.61
N LEU A 62 -5.45 -9.98 -8.20
CA LEU A 62 -4.97 -11.14 -7.47
C LEU A 62 -4.00 -10.74 -6.36
N THR A 63 -3.05 -9.84 -6.67
CA THR A 63 -2.08 -9.33 -5.68
C THR A 63 -2.78 -8.67 -4.50
N TRP A 64 -3.79 -7.83 -4.76
CA TRP A 64 -4.59 -7.15 -3.76
C TRP A 64 -5.35 -8.12 -2.84
N LEU A 65 -6.01 -9.14 -3.42
CA LEU A 65 -6.75 -10.13 -2.65
C LEU A 65 -5.81 -11.01 -1.82
N VAL A 66 -4.67 -11.43 -2.38
CA VAL A 66 -3.65 -12.20 -1.66
C VAL A 66 -3.04 -11.39 -0.52
N GLU A 67 -2.70 -10.11 -0.73
CA GLU A 67 -2.19 -9.23 0.32
C GLU A 67 -3.20 -9.13 1.47
N GLY A 68 -4.47 -8.93 1.13
CA GLY A 68 -5.55 -8.83 2.11
C GLY A 68 -5.83 -10.12 2.89
N LEU A 69 -5.64 -11.29 2.27
CA LEU A 69 -5.70 -12.60 2.91
C LEU A 69 -4.47 -12.86 3.80
N ALA A 70 -3.27 -12.56 3.30
CA ALA A 70 -2.03 -12.71 4.04
C ALA A 70 -1.96 -11.83 5.29
N ALA A 71 -2.69 -10.72 5.32
CA ALA A 71 -2.81 -9.83 6.48
C ALA A 71 -3.69 -10.40 7.62
N ILE A 72 -4.30 -11.58 7.46
CA ILE A 72 -5.19 -12.19 8.46
C ILE A 72 -4.39 -13.14 9.35
N ASP A 73 -4.50 -12.94 10.66
CA ASP A 73 -3.86 -13.80 11.65
C ASP A 73 -4.49 -15.19 11.67
N GLY A 74 -3.64 -16.22 11.81
CA GLY A 74 -4.05 -17.62 11.79
C GLY A 74 -3.93 -18.30 10.43
N VAL A 75 -3.78 -17.56 9.33
CA VAL A 75 -3.55 -18.16 7.99
C VAL A 75 -2.27 -19.02 7.98
N GLU A 76 -1.25 -18.61 8.71
CA GLU A 76 0.02 -19.35 8.88
C GLU A 76 -0.16 -20.75 9.48
N SER A 77 -1.26 -20.99 10.22
CA SER A 77 -1.50 -22.25 10.90
C SER A 77 -1.98 -23.37 9.98
N TRP A 78 -2.51 -23.04 8.79
CA TRP A 78 -3.14 -24.02 7.91
C TRP A 78 -2.71 -23.91 6.44
N ILE A 79 -2.20 -22.76 5.98
CA ILE A 79 -1.83 -22.60 4.55
C ILE A 79 -0.74 -23.59 4.11
N GLY A 80 0.16 -23.97 5.02
CA GLY A 80 1.18 -24.99 4.75
C GLY A 80 0.60 -26.37 4.43
N GLU A 81 -0.51 -26.76 5.07
CA GLU A 81 -1.20 -28.03 4.78
C GLU A 81 -1.79 -28.02 3.37
N VAL A 82 -2.33 -26.88 2.95
CA VAL A 82 -2.87 -26.69 1.59
C VAL A 82 -1.76 -26.79 0.55
N VAL A 83 -0.60 -26.14 0.79
CA VAL A 83 0.58 -26.25 -0.09
C VAL A 83 1.02 -27.71 -0.21
N ALA A 84 1.10 -28.44 0.91
CA ALA A 84 1.49 -29.85 0.91
C ALA A 84 0.48 -30.75 0.17
N ALA A 85 -0.83 -30.45 0.26
CA ALA A 85 -1.88 -31.18 -0.43
C ALA A 85 -1.99 -30.84 -1.93
N GLN A 86 -1.50 -29.68 -2.35
CA GLN A 86 -1.56 -29.19 -3.74
C GLN A 86 -0.17 -28.73 -4.22
N PRO A 87 0.84 -29.62 -4.27
CA PRO A 87 2.23 -29.25 -4.51
C PRO A 87 2.48 -28.60 -5.87
N GLU A 88 1.62 -28.86 -6.86
CA GLU A 88 1.71 -28.28 -8.21
C GLU A 88 1.03 -26.90 -8.32
N SER A 89 0.21 -26.49 -7.35
CA SER A 89 -0.53 -25.24 -7.43
C SER A 89 0.29 -24.04 -6.93
N ALA A 90 0.51 -23.06 -7.80
CA ALA A 90 1.23 -21.83 -7.44
C ALA A 90 0.43 -20.89 -6.53
N LEU A 91 -0.90 -20.91 -6.59
CA LEU A 91 -1.76 -20.01 -5.81
C LEU A 91 -1.66 -20.19 -4.27
N PRO A 92 -1.78 -21.40 -3.69
CA PRO A 92 -1.58 -21.57 -2.24
C PRO A 92 -0.14 -21.28 -1.82
N LEU A 93 0.84 -21.56 -2.70
CA LEU A 93 2.25 -21.24 -2.47
C LEU A 93 2.48 -19.72 -2.41
N LEU A 94 1.82 -18.96 -3.29
CA LEU A 94 1.83 -17.49 -3.28
C LEU A 94 1.23 -16.93 -1.98
N VAL A 95 0.07 -17.45 -1.56
CA VAL A 95 -0.57 -17.04 -0.29
C VAL A 95 0.34 -17.38 0.90
N SER A 96 0.98 -18.55 0.89
CA SER A 96 1.94 -18.97 1.91
C SER A 96 3.13 -18.01 1.97
N GLY A 97 3.75 -17.68 0.84
CA GLY A 97 4.88 -16.76 0.78
C GLY A 97 4.52 -15.36 1.27
N ALA A 98 3.37 -14.82 0.82
CA ALA A 98 2.86 -13.54 1.29
C ALA A 98 2.58 -13.56 2.81
N ARG A 99 1.98 -14.64 3.35
CA ARG A 99 1.71 -14.75 4.78
C ARG A 99 2.99 -14.85 5.61
N HIS A 100 4.00 -15.58 5.15
CA HIS A 100 5.29 -15.66 5.84
C HIS A 100 5.98 -14.30 5.95
N ILE A 101 5.80 -13.41 4.97
CA ILE A 101 6.27 -12.02 5.06
C ILE A 101 5.55 -11.29 6.19
N GLU A 102 4.21 -11.24 6.17
CA GLU A 102 3.42 -10.58 7.22
C GLU A 102 3.77 -11.13 8.61
N TRP A 103 3.85 -12.46 8.73
CA TRP A 103 4.18 -13.14 9.97
C TRP A 103 5.61 -12.86 10.46
N ALA A 104 6.56 -12.61 9.55
CA ALA A 104 7.89 -12.14 9.92
C ALA A 104 7.81 -10.73 10.54
N TRP A 105 7.16 -9.78 9.87
CA TRP A 105 7.06 -8.40 10.33
C TRP A 105 6.30 -8.27 11.66
N GLN A 106 5.35 -9.17 11.93
CA GLN A 106 4.68 -9.28 13.23
C GLN A 106 5.65 -9.69 14.35
N ALA A 107 6.50 -10.70 14.12
CA ALA A 107 7.46 -11.20 15.12
C ALA A 107 8.53 -10.18 15.50
N ARG A 108 8.97 -9.35 14.56
CA ARG A 108 9.94 -8.27 14.83
C ARG A 108 9.36 -7.19 15.75
N THR A 109 8.03 -7.15 15.91
CA THR A 109 7.25 -5.99 16.35
C THR A 109 7.53 -4.77 15.44
N ARG A 110 6.58 -3.84 15.27
CA ARG A 110 6.80 -2.65 14.43
C ARG A 110 7.86 -1.66 14.99
N LYS A 111 8.63 -2.06 16.01
CA LYS A 111 9.68 -1.25 16.66
C LYS A 111 10.95 -1.22 15.81
N MET A 112 11.78 -0.18 16.04
CA MET A 112 13.08 -0.06 15.40
C MET A 112 14.01 -1.23 15.73
N ALA A 113 14.92 -1.55 14.81
CA ALA A 113 15.88 -2.66 14.91
C ALA A 113 16.64 -2.73 16.26
N LYS A 114 16.94 -1.59 16.87
CA LYS A 114 17.63 -1.50 18.18
C LYS A 114 16.81 -1.99 19.40
N TYR A 115 15.53 -2.32 19.21
CA TYR A 115 14.63 -2.77 20.28
C TYR A 115 14.14 -4.23 20.11
N VAL A 116 14.81 -4.99 19.25
CA VAL A 116 14.44 -6.35 18.87
C VAL A 116 15.49 -7.32 19.40
N SER A 117 15.08 -8.42 20.02
CA SER A 117 16.02 -9.44 20.51
C SER A 117 16.67 -10.21 19.36
N GLU A 118 17.80 -10.85 19.63
CA GLU A 118 18.50 -11.71 18.65
C GLU A 118 17.60 -12.85 18.15
N GLU A 119 16.87 -13.51 19.05
CA GLU A 119 15.89 -14.56 18.73
C GLU A 119 14.75 -14.03 17.81
N GLN A 120 14.24 -12.83 18.07
CA GLN A 120 13.23 -12.20 17.20
C GLN A 120 13.78 -11.92 15.80
N PHE A 121 15.07 -11.55 15.69
CA PHE A 121 15.73 -11.38 14.41
C PHE A 121 15.94 -12.70 13.67
N GLU A 122 16.32 -13.78 14.36
CA GLU A 122 16.48 -15.09 13.74
C GLU A 122 15.16 -15.59 13.13
N VAL A 123 14.06 -15.51 13.91
CA VAL A 123 12.71 -15.86 13.45
C VAL A 123 12.28 -14.98 12.27
N PHE A 124 12.53 -13.66 12.35
CA PHE A 124 12.23 -12.71 11.29
C PHE A 124 12.92 -13.11 9.97
N HIS A 125 14.25 -13.29 9.97
CA HIS A 125 14.98 -13.62 8.76
C HIS A 125 14.67 -15.03 8.25
N SER A 126 14.44 -16.00 9.15
CA SER A 126 14.05 -17.36 8.78
C SER A 126 12.74 -17.37 7.98
N ARG A 127 11.71 -16.68 8.48
CA ARG A 127 10.42 -16.55 7.79
C ARG A 127 10.53 -15.81 6.46
N LEU A 128 11.33 -14.75 6.39
CA LEU A 128 11.54 -14.02 5.14
C LEU A 128 12.28 -14.85 4.09
N ARG A 129 13.28 -15.67 4.47
CA ARG A 129 13.97 -16.58 3.55
C ARG A 129 13.02 -17.65 3.01
N LEU A 130 12.22 -18.26 3.88
CA LEU A 130 11.19 -19.21 3.45
C LEU A 130 10.20 -18.57 2.48
N ALA A 131 9.78 -17.32 2.74
CA ALA A 131 8.95 -16.58 1.81
C ALA A 131 9.64 -16.33 0.46
N GLU A 132 10.92 -15.92 0.44
CA GLU A 132 11.65 -15.73 -0.82
C GLU A 132 11.72 -17.01 -1.65
N ASP A 133 12.04 -18.16 -1.04
CA ASP A 133 12.12 -19.44 -1.73
C ASP A 133 10.77 -19.79 -2.39
N GLN A 134 9.68 -19.69 -1.63
CA GLN A 134 8.32 -19.93 -2.13
C GLN A 134 7.93 -18.96 -3.26
N LEU A 135 8.26 -17.68 -3.12
CA LEU A 135 7.87 -16.65 -4.08
C LEU A 135 8.68 -16.71 -5.37
N TYR A 136 9.96 -17.10 -5.31
CA TYR A 136 10.74 -17.39 -6.51
C TYR A 136 10.19 -18.61 -7.25
N GLU A 137 9.82 -19.68 -6.53
CA GLU A 137 9.17 -20.84 -7.13
C GLU A 137 7.83 -20.48 -7.78
N VAL A 138 7.02 -19.62 -7.16
CA VAL A 138 5.81 -19.06 -7.79
C VAL A 138 6.17 -18.27 -9.06
N ALA A 139 7.22 -17.44 -9.03
CA ALA A 139 7.64 -16.66 -10.19
C ALA A 139 8.15 -17.53 -11.36
N GLU A 140 8.72 -18.70 -11.07
CA GLU A 140 9.13 -19.69 -12.07
C GLU A 140 7.93 -20.41 -12.69
N ARG A 141 6.98 -20.84 -11.86
CA ARG A 141 5.76 -21.55 -12.31
C ARG A 141 4.81 -20.63 -13.07
N GLU A 142 4.66 -19.39 -12.60
CA GLU A 142 3.73 -18.40 -13.11
C GLU A 142 4.47 -17.13 -13.56
N PRO A 143 5.25 -17.20 -14.66
CA PRO A 143 6.11 -16.09 -15.10
C PRO A 143 5.32 -14.84 -15.50
N GLY A 144 4.00 -14.91 -15.70
CA GLY A 144 3.15 -13.76 -15.97
C GLY A 144 2.71 -12.97 -14.72
N TRP A 145 2.83 -13.53 -13.52
CA TRP A 145 2.25 -12.93 -12.32
C TRP A 145 3.12 -11.81 -11.74
N VAL A 146 2.51 -10.66 -11.45
CA VAL A 146 3.17 -9.53 -10.76
C VAL A 146 3.32 -9.78 -9.25
N ALA A 147 2.38 -10.51 -8.66
CA ALA A 147 2.31 -10.79 -7.23
C ALA A 147 3.61 -11.30 -6.60
N PRO A 148 4.29 -12.36 -7.10
CA PRO A 148 5.53 -12.82 -6.48
C PRO A 148 6.62 -11.74 -6.46
N TRP A 149 6.74 -10.95 -7.52
CA TRP A 149 7.73 -9.87 -7.61
C TRP A 149 7.40 -8.68 -6.72
N TYR A 150 6.12 -8.41 -6.46
CA TYR A 150 5.69 -7.45 -5.44
C TYR A 150 6.11 -7.92 -4.04
N PHE A 151 5.75 -9.14 -3.65
CA PHE A 151 6.07 -9.68 -2.34
C PHE A 151 7.59 -9.84 -2.11
N LEU A 152 8.34 -10.23 -3.15
CA LEU A 152 9.81 -10.28 -3.11
C LEU A 152 10.46 -8.92 -2.84
N GLN A 153 9.84 -7.79 -3.21
CA GLN A 153 10.35 -6.46 -2.83
C GLN A 153 10.21 -6.23 -1.32
N ILE A 154 9.10 -6.67 -0.72
CA ILE A 154 8.86 -6.54 0.72
C ILE A 154 9.84 -7.42 1.51
N ALA A 155 9.97 -8.69 1.13
CA ALA A 155 10.93 -9.61 1.73
C ALA A 155 12.37 -9.10 1.57
N GLY A 156 12.71 -8.64 0.38
CA GLY A 156 14.03 -8.11 0.05
C GLY A 156 14.47 -6.94 0.92
N ARG A 157 13.57 -5.99 1.17
CA ARG A 157 13.86 -4.88 2.07
C ARG A 157 14.09 -5.36 3.51
N GLY A 158 13.30 -6.32 3.98
CA GLY A 158 13.47 -6.92 5.31
C GLY A 158 14.81 -7.66 5.46
N LEU A 159 15.21 -8.39 4.41
CA LEU A 159 16.48 -9.13 4.31
C LEU A 159 17.67 -8.24 3.92
N GLN A 160 17.43 -6.96 3.60
CA GLN A 160 18.43 -6.01 3.08
C GLN A 160 19.18 -6.56 1.87
N VAL A 161 18.45 -7.13 0.91
CA VAL A 161 19.05 -7.55 -0.37
C VAL A 161 19.67 -6.33 -1.04
N GLY A 162 20.90 -6.47 -1.54
CA GLY A 162 21.63 -5.34 -2.12
C GLY A 162 20.85 -4.65 -3.25
N THR A 163 21.18 -3.38 -3.51
CA THR A 163 20.46 -2.49 -4.44
C THR A 163 20.19 -3.11 -5.81
N ARG A 164 21.13 -3.90 -6.35
CA ARG A 164 20.97 -4.61 -7.63
C ARG A 164 19.83 -5.64 -7.59
N ALA A 165 19.74 -6.44 -6.53
CA ALA A 165 18.69 -7.44 -6.39
C ALA A 165 17.32 -6.77 -6.18
N ALA A 166 17.28 -5.70 -5.37
CA ALA A 166 16.07 -4.93 -5.14
C ALA A 166 15.56 -4.28 -6.44
N ALA A 167 16.44 -3.63 -7.20
CA ALA A 167 16.12 -3.06 -8.51
C ALA A 167 15.60 -4.12 -9.49
N GLY A 168 16.27 -5.27 -9.59
CA GLY A 168 15.85 -6.36 -10.47
C GLY A 168 14.45 -6.91 -10.15
N ARG A 169 14.07 -6.95 -8.85
CA ARG A 169 12.72 -7.34 -8.41
C ARG A 169 11.66 -6.30 -8.76
N PHE A 170 11.97 -5.02 -8.60
CA PHE A 170 11.09 -3.94 -9.04
C PHE A 170 10.89 -3.95 -10.56
N GLU A 171 11.98 -4.03 -11.32
CA GLU A 171 11.94 -4.12 -12.79
C GLU A 171 11.11 -5.32 -13.26
N ALA A 172 11.23 -6.47 -12.59
CA ALA A 172 10.43 -7.64 -12.88
C ALA A 172 8.93 -7.40 -12.64
N ALA A 173 8.55 -6.67 -11.60
CA ALA A 173 7.16 -6.31 -11.36
C ALA A 173 6.64 -5.35 -12.45
N VAL A 174 7.37 -4.28 -12.77
CA VAL A 174 6.90 -3.27 -13.74
C VAL A 174 6.94 -3.75 -15.20
N ARG A 175 7.76 -4.77 -15.53
CA ARG A 175 7.66 -5.46 -16.83
C ARG A 175 6.30 -6.16 -17.02
N ARG A 176 5.64 -6.56 -15.93
CA ARG A 176 4.36 -7.28 -15.94
C ARG A 176 3.17 -6.34 -15.77
N SER A 177 3.31 -5.37 -14.87
CA SER A 177 2.37 -4.26 -14.77
C SER A 177 3.12 -2.93 -14.56
N PRO A 178 3.31 -2.12 -15.61
CA PRO A 178 4.02 -0.84 -15.54
C PRO A 178 3.39 0.16 -14.56
N GLY A 179 2.08 0.06 -14.30
CA GLY A 179 1.34 0.96 -13.42
C GLY A 179 1.18 0.46 -11.99
N HIS A 180 1.78 -0.69 -11.63
CA HIS A 180 1.51 -1.35 -10.35
C HIS A 180 1.94 -0.49 -9.15
N LEU A 181 0.98 0.23 -8.58
CA LEU A 181 1.19 1.24 -7.55
C LEU A 181 1.87 0.67 -6.30
N ALA A 182 1.46 -0.54 -5.88
CA ALA A 182 2.03 -1.18 -4.70
C ALA A 182 3.53 -1.44 -4.86
N SER A 183 3.98 -1.93 -6.02
CA SER A 183 5.42 -2.10 -6.31
C SER A 183 6.17 -0.76 -6.36
N HIS A 184 5.58 0.28 -6.97
CA HIS A 184 6.22 1.60 -6.96
C HIS A 184 6.41 2.16 -5.56
N ARG A 185 5.45 1.95 -4.64
CA ARG A 185 5.61 2.33 -3.23
C ARG A 185 6.74 1.54 -2.56
N GLN A 186 6.89 0.24 -2.83
CA GLN A 186 7.99 -0.55 -2.26
C GLN A 186 9.35 -0.06 -2.80
N GLN A 187 9.44 0.25 -4.08
CA GLN A 187 10.66 0.80 -4.68
C GLN A 187 10.99 2.19 -4.14
N LEU A 188 10.00 3.07 -3.94
CA LEU A 188 10.20 4.36 -3.31
C LEU A 188 10.82 4.20 -1.91
N GLN A 189 10.30 3.28 -1.10
CA GLN A 189 10.88 2.96 0.21
C GLN A 189 12.31 2.42 0.10
N GLN A 190 12.60 1.58 -0.90
CA GLN A 190 13.93 1.01 -1.10
C GLN A 190 15.00 2.06 -1.41
N VAL A 191 14.63 3.17 -2.06
CA VAL A 191 15.54 4.26 -2.41
C VAL A 191 15.55 5.40 -1.37
N CYS A 192 14.82 5.27 -0.27
CA CYS A 192 14.96 6.16 0.88
C CYS A 192 16.35 5.99 1.54
N ASP A 193 16.85 7.06 2.16
CA ASP A 193 18.15 7.08 2.86
C ASP A 193 18.29 5.95 3.89
N LYS A 194 17.23 5.72 4.69
CA LYS A 194 17.15 4.67 5.71
C LYS A 194 17.31 3.22 5.18
N TRP A 195 17.29 3.02 3.87
CA TRP A 195 17.49 1.74 3.19
C TRP A 195 18.68 1.74 2.20
N GLY A 196 19.60 2.70 2.37
CA GLY A 196 20.82 2.82 1.58
C GLY A 196 20.69 3.65 0.30
N GLY A 197 19.57 4.38 0.15
CA GLY A 197 19.38 5.36 -0.92
C GLY A 197 19.73 6.79 -0.50
N SER A 198 19.00 7.78 -1.00
CA SER A 198 19.12 9.19 -0.60
C SER A 198 17.85 9.97 -0.90
N HIS A 199 17.66 11.14 -0.28
CA HIS A 199 16.53 12.03 -0.61
C HIS A 199 16.50 12.41 -2.10
N GLU A 200 17.66 12.66 -2.70
CA GLU A 200 17.76 12.96 -4.13
C GLU A 200 17.27 11.80 -5.00
N GLN A 201 17.67 10.57 -4.68
CA GLN A 201 17.23 9.37 -5.40
C GLN A 201 15.74 9.12 -5.23
N MET A 202 15.22 9.29 -4.01
CA MET A 202 13.80 9.14 -3.68
C MET A 202 12.93 10.15 -4.45
N HIS A 203 13.26 11.44 -4.39
CA HIS A 203 12.51 12.48 -5.11
C HIS A 203 12.60 12.33 -6.63
N ARG A 204 13.78 11.96 -7.15
CA ARG A 204 13.94 11.65 -8.58
C ARG A 204 13.03 10.51 -9.00
N PHE A 205 13.07 9.39 -8.28
CA PHE A 205 12.24 8.22 -8.58
C PHE A 205 10.73 8.56 -8.55
N ALA A 206 10.29 9.31 -7.54
CA ALA A 206 8.89 9.76 -7.44
C ALA A 206 8.48 10.63 -8.63
N ARG A 207 9.32 11.61 -9.00
CA ARG A 207 9.07 12.52 -10.14
C ARG A 207 9.04 11.77 -11.47
N GLU A 208 10.02 10.90 -11.72
CA GLU A 208 10.07 10.10 -12.95
C GLU A 208 8.86 9.16 -13.06
N SER A 209 8.44 8.56 -11.95
CA SER A 209 7.28 7.66 -11.92
C SER A 209 5.96 8.37 -12.27
N VAL A 210 5.70 9.55 -11.71
CA VAL A 210 4.47 10.30 -12.03
C VAL A 210 4.50 10.83 -13.47
N LEU A 211 5.64 11.26 -13.98
CA LEU A 211 5.76 11.77 -15.36
C LEU A 211 5.66 10.67 -16.43
N ALA A 212 6.04 9.44 -16.09
CA ALA A 212 5.89 8.27 -16.97
C ALA A 212 4.48 7.66 -16.92
N ALA A 213 3.68 7.97 -15.91
CA ALA A 213 2.33 7.44 -15.75
C ALA A 213 1.33 8.08 -16.73
N PRO A 214 0.27 7.37 -17.14
CA PRO A 214 -0.87 7.98 -17.81
C PRO A 214 -1.49 9.09 -16.96
N ALA A 215 -2.04 10.12 -17.61
CA ALA A 215 -2.68 11.24 -16.94
C ALA A 215 -3.83 10.78 -16.02
N GLY A 216 -3.84 11.26 -14.78
CA GLY A 216 -4.78 10.81 -13.75
C GLY A 216 -4.46 9.43 -13.15
N GLY A 217 -3.27 8.90 -13.41
CA GLY A 217 -2.75 7.71 -12.74
C GLY A 217 -2.47 7.95 -11.25
N PRO A 218 -2.34 6.89 -10.43
CA PRO A 218 -2.12 7.04 -9.00
C PRO A 218 -0.70 7.38 -8.58
N LEU A 219 0.28 7.28 -9.49
CA LEU A 219 1.70 7.41 -9.15
C LEU A 219 2.10 8.82 -8.65
N GLY A 220 1.24 9.83 -8.82
CA GLY A 220 1.44 11.14 -8.19
C GLY A 220 1.53 11.07 -6.67
N GLU A 221 0.92 10.07 -6.03
CA GLU A 221 1.04 9.84 -4.58
C GLU A 221 2.51 9.68 -4.16
N LEU A 222 3.38 9.11 -5.00
CA LEU A 222 4.79 8.88 -4.67
C LEU A 222 5.53 10.18 -4.34
N VAL A 223 5.17 11.29 -4.99
CA VAL A 223 5.75 12.61 -4.72
C VAL A 223 5.37 13.07 -3.32
N ALA A 224 4.09 12.93 -2.95
CA ALA A 224 3.62 13.24 -1.60
C ALA A 224 4.28 12.33 -0.56
N ILE A 225 4.44 11.02 -0.82
CA ILE A 225 5.16 10.11 0.08
C ILE A 225 6.62 10.53 0.25
N ALA A 226 7.32 10.89 -0.84
CA ALA A 226 8.72 11.33 -0.79
C ALA A 226 8.89 12.57 0.11
N HIS A 227 7.99 13.55 0.00
CA HIS A 227 8.01 14.71 0.90
C HIS A 227 7.67 14.37 2.35
N LEU A 228 6.75 13.43 2.60
CA LEU A 228 6.44 12.98 3.96
C LEU A 228 7.62 12.22 4.59
N GLU A 229 8.34 11.41 3.82
CA GLU A 229 9.54 10.71 4.29
C GLU A 229 10.67 11.69 4.61
N GLN A 230 10.91 12.69 3.76
CA GLN A 230 11.91 13.72 4.06
C GLN A 230 11.47 14.61 5.25
N TRP A 231 10.18 14.95 5.34
CA TRP A 231 9.64 15.67 6.49
C TRP A 231 9.91 14.96 7.82
N LEU A 232 9.79 13.63 7.85
CA LEU A 232 10.12 12.83 9.02
C LEU A 232 11.61 12.85 9.35
N ASP A 233 12.46 12.72 8.32
CA ASP A 233 13.90 12.67 8.47
C ASP A 233 14.49 14.02 8.95
N ASP A 234 13.96 15.14 8.44
CA ASP A 234 14.37 16.50 8.82
C ASP A 234 13.96 16.88 10.26
N GLY A 235 13.10 16.08 10.91
CA GLY A 235 12.69 16.27 12.30
C GLY A 235 12.18 17.69 12.61
N ALA A 236 12.93 18.44 13.43
CA ALA A 236 12.57 19.81 13.78
C ALA A 236 12.54 20.77 12.56
N GLY A 237 13.32 20.49 11.51
CA GLY A 237 13.33 21.26 10.27
C GLY A 237 12.17 20.92 9.32
N GLY A 238 11.50 19.78 9.52
CA GLY A 238 10.50 19.27 8.58
C GLY A 238 9.34 20.23 8.32
N SER A 239 8.89 20.99 9.34
CA SER A 239 7.81 21.97 9.15
C SER A 239 8.21 23.10 8.19
N ALA A 240 9.45 23.61 8.31
CA ALA A 240 9.96 24.65 7.41
C ALA A 240 10.16 24.10 5.99
N TYR A 241 10.63 22.85 5.87
CA TYR A 241 10.77 22.14 4.60
C TYR A 241 9.42 22.00 3.88
N MET A 242 8.39 21.45 4.53
CA MET A 242 7.07 21.24 3.95
C MET A 242 6.38 22.54 3.51
N ARG A 243 6.66 23.64 4.21
CA ARG A 243 6.11 24.98 3.91
C ARG A 243 6.91 25.75 2.86
N SER A 244 7.98 25.18 2.33
CA SER A 244 8.75 25.84 1.28
C SER A 244 7.94 25.90 -0.02
N SER A 245 8.06 27.00 -0.75
CA SER A 245 7.33 27.18 -2.02
C SER A 245 7.64 26.08 -3.05
N ALA A 246 8.87 25.54 -3.02
CA ALA A 246 9.27 24.45 -3.90
C ALA A 246 8.47 23.16 -3.62
N VAL A 247 8.33 22.77 -2.34
CA VAL A 247 7.57 21.57 -1.95
C VAL A 247 6.07 21.77 -2.24
N ILE A 248 5.52 22.93 -1.90
CA ILE A 248 4.12 23.25 -2.19
C ILE A 248 3.83 23.12 -3.70
N LEU A 249 4.66 23.70 -4.56
CA LEU A 249 4.50 23.58 -6.02
C LEU A 249 4.55 22.13 -6.50
N GLN A 250 5.48 21.32 -5.97
CA GLN A 250 5.60 19.90 -6.34
C GLN A 250 4.39 19.08 -5.88
N LEU A 251 3.83 19.36 -4.70
CA LEU A 251 2.60 18.72 -4.22
C LEU A 251 1.40 19.05 -5.11
N TYR A 252 1.25 20.31 -5.51
CA TYR A 252 0.20 20.71 -6.45
C TYR A 252 0.38 20.06 -7.83
N GLU A 253 1.58 20.11 -8.41
CA GLU A 253 1.88 19.45 -9.70
C GLU A 253 1.51 17.95 -9.65
N ALA A 254 1.92 17.26 -8.59
CA ALA A 254 1.63 15.83 -8.40
C ALA A 254 0.13 15.54 -8.19
N ALA A 255 -0.59 16.41 -7.47
CA ALA A 255 -2.03 16.26 -7.26
C ALA A 255 -2.81 16.48 -8.58
N GLU A 256 -2.45 17.48 -9.37
CA GLU A 256 -3.06 17.78 -10.67
C GLU A 256 -2.82 16.68 -11.72
N LEU A 257 -1.66 16.02 -11.68
CA LEU A 257 -1.38 14.83 -12.50
C LEU A 257 -2.09 13.57 -11.99
N SER A 258 -2.64 13.59 -10.77
CA SER A 258 -3.20 12.44 -10.08
C SER A 258 -4.59 12.71 -9.50
N VAL A 259 -4.75 12.82 -8.18
CA VAL A 259 -6.05 12.81 -7.47
C VAL A 259 -7.00 13.96 -7.86
N HIS A 260 -6.50 15.05 -8.43
CA HIS A 260 -7.30 16.15 -8.97
C HIS A 260 -7.54 16.07 -10.47
N HIS A 261 -6.83 15.16 -11.17
CA HIS A 261 -6.97 15.03 -12.61
C HIS A 261 -8.39 14.59 -12.99
N PRO A 262 -9.02 15.18 -14.03
CA PRO A 262 -10.38 14.80 -14.45
C PRO A 262 -10.56 13.34 -14.86
N GLN A 263 -9.47 12.68 -15.28
CA GLN A 263 -9.47 11.25 -15.68
C GLN A 263 -9.09 10.31 -14.53
N TYR A 264 -8.90 10.80 -13.30
CA TYR A 264 -8.54 9.95 -12.18
C TYR A 264 -9.65 8.94 -11.87
N VAL A 265 -9.30 7.65 -11.95
CA VAL A 265 -10.20 6.55 -11.60
C VAL A 265 -9.89 6.11 -10.18
N ARG A 266 -10.92 6.10 -9.32
CA ARG A 266 -10.83 5.53 -7.97
C ARG A 266 -10.71 4.00 -8.06
N HIS A 267 -9.48 3.53 -8.03
CA HIS A 267 -9.06 2.12 -7.96
C HIS A 267 -9.11 1.62 -6.50
N ARG A 268 -8.73 0.37 -6.24
CA ARG A 268 -9.01 -0.37 -4.99
C ARG A 268 -8.52 0.34 -3.71
N ASP A 269 -7.37 1.00 -3.78
CA ASP A 269 -6.73 1.67 -2.64
C ASP A 269 -6.69 3.20 -2.77
N TRP A 270 -7.60 3.78 -3.57
CA TRP A 270 -7.66 5.23 -3.83
C TRP A 270 -7.69 6.07 -2.54
N THR A 271 -8.31 5.57 -1.47
CA THR A 271 -8.39 6.27 -0.18
C THR A 271 -7.02 6.52 0.42
N ARG A 272 -6.03 5.64 0.17
CA ARG A 272 -4.67 5.83 0.64
C ARG A 272 -4.03 7.05 -0.01
N GLY A 273 -4.10 7.16 -1.34
CA GLY A 273 -3.61 8.33 -2.08
C GLY A 273 -4.21 9.64 -1.57
N PHE A 274 -5.53 9.66 -1.35
CA PHE A 274 -6.22 10.84 -0.83
C PHE A 274 -5.81 11.17 0.61
N ASN A 275 -5.63 10.17 1.48
CA ASN A 275 -5.13 10.38 2.84
C ASN A 275 -3.67 10.90 2.83
N THR A 276 -2.83 10.39 1.92
CA THR A 276 -1.44 10.83 1.72
C THR A 276 -1.36 12.30 1.32
N PHE A 277 -2.09 12.72 0.27
CA PHE A 277 -2.13 14.12 -0.13
C PHE A 277 -2.78 15.01 0.94
N ALA A 278 -3.83 14.54 1.63
CA ALA A 278 -4.49 15.33 2.68
C ALA A 278 -3.52 15.69 3.81
N LEU A 279 -2.71 14.72 4.27
CA LEU A 279 -1.68 15.00 5.27
C LEU A 279 -0.58 15.91 4.72
N ALA A 280 -0.08 15.65 3.50
CA ALA A 280 0.98 16.44 2.89
C ALA A 280 0.59 17.93 2.74
N PHE A 281 -0.58 18.23 2.18
CA PHE A 281 -1.08 19.60 2.08
C PHE A 281 -1.33 20.24 3.45
N ALA A 282 -1.86 19.48 4.41
CA ALA A 282 -2.08 19.99 5.76
C ALA A 282 -0.77 20.40 6.47
N LEU A 283 0.29 19.59 6.32
CA LEU A 283 1.63 19.90 6.81
C LEU A 283 2.27 21.09 6.08
N ALA A 284 2.04 21.20 4.77
CA ALA A 284 2.50 22.33 3.95
C ALA A 284 1.78 23.66 4.27
N GLY A 285 0.67 23.62 5.00
CA GLY A 285 -0.14 24.80 5.34
C GLY A 285 -1.20 25.14 4.30
N GLU A 286 -1.38 24.29 3.28
CA GLU A 286 -2.37 24.45 2.21
C GLU A 286 -3.75 23.94 2.66
N SER A 287 -4.35 24.67 3.60
CA SER A 287 -5.60 24.27 4.28
C SER A 287 -6.78 24.05 3.33
N GLU A 288 -6.87 24.80 2.22
CA GLU A 288 -7.96 24.64 1.26
C GLU A 288 -7.85 23.32 0.49
N ALA A 289 -6.67 23.04 -0.08
CA ALA A 289 -6.40 21.78 -0.78
C ALA A 289 -6.59 20.56 0.15
N ALA A 290 -6.06 20.64 1.38
CA ALA A 290 -6.26 19.58 2.37
C ALA A 290 -7.75 19.36 2.71
N ARG A 291 -8.51 20.44 2.89
CA ARG A 291 -9.94 20.39 3.23
C ARG A 291 -10.77 19.72 2.15
N ASP A 292 -10.45 19.95 0.88
CA ASP A 292 -11.14 19.32 -0.23
C ASP A 292 -10.93 17.80 -0.25
N LEU A 293 -9.70 17.34 -0.03
CA LEU A 293 -9.39 15.91 0.12
C LEU A 293 -10.09 15.30 1.34
N PHE A 294 -10.07 15.97 2.50
CA PHE A 294 -10.81 15.53 3.69
C PHE A 294 -12.33 15.49 3.50
N ARG A 295 -12.88 16.28 2.58
CA ARG A 295 -14.31 16.23 2.22
C ARG A 295 -14.59 14.99 1.40
N VAL A 296 -13.74 14.67 0.42
CA VAL A 296 -13.87 13.47 -0.41
C VAL A 296 -13.72 12.18 0.40
N LEU A 297 -12.78 12.15 1.35
CA LEU A 297 -12.56 10.99 2.23
C LEU A 297 -13.76 10.71 3.14
N ASP A 298 -14.55 11.73 3.49
CA ASP A 298 -15.72 11.65 4.38
C ASP A 298 -15.48 10.84 5.67
N GLY A 299 -14.26 10.88 6.21
CA GLY A 299 -13.88 10.15 7.43
C GLY A 299 -13.31 8.74 7.21
N SER A 300 -13.13 8.30 5.95
CA SER A 300 -12.36 7.10 5.63
C SER A 300 -10.87 7.34 5.88
N VAL A 301 -10.35 6.69 6.92
CA VAL A 301 -8.95 6.78 7.36
C VAL A 301 -8.22 5.50 6.95
N THR A 302 -6.96 5.66 6.55
CA THR A 302 -6.05 4.55 6.27
C THR A 302 -4.93 4.53 7.31
N GLN A 303 -4.26 3.40 7.54
CA GLN A 303 -3.14 3.36 8.49
C GLN A 303 -2.00 4.31 8.05
N PHE A 304 -1.58 4.19 6.80
CA PHE A 304 -0.68 5.13 6.16
C PHE A 304 -1.47 6.31 5.57
N PRO A 305 -1.02 7.57 5.69
CA PRO A 305 0.23 8.03 6.28
C PRO A 305 0.13 8.34 7.79
N TRP A 306 -1.07 8.30 8.37
CA TRP A 306 -1.35 8.78 9.73
C TRP A 306 -0.54 8.10 10.82
N MET A 307 -0.09 6.87 10.58
CA MET A 307 0.83 6.15 11.45
C MET A 307 2.15 6.88 11.73
N TYR A 308 2.54 7.84 10.89
CA TYR A 308 3.69 8.71 11.14
C TYR A 308 3.48 9.67 12.31
N LEU A 309 2.23 10.03 12.60
CA LEU A 309 1.86 10.91 13.69
C LEU A 309 1.42 10.13 14.93
N ASP A 310 0.65 9.05 14.72
CA ASP A 310 0.23 8.13 15.77
C ASP A 310 0.19 6.70 15.23
N GLY A 311 1.14 5.88 15.68
CA GLY A 311 1.26 4.48 15.26
C GLY A 311 0.22 3.53 15.86
N GLN A 312 -0.58 3.96 16.84
CA GLN A 312 -1.61 3.13 17.50
C GLN A 312 -3.00 3.37 16.91
N ASP A 313 -3.43 4.63 16.80
CA ASP A 313 -4.74 4.99 16.27
C ASP A 313 -4.64 6.10 15.20
N PRO A 314 -4.69 5.76 13.90
CA PRO A 314 -4.60 6.76 12.82
C PRO A 314 -5.79 7.72 12.79
N THR A 315 -6.91 7.42 13.48
CA THR A 315 -8.10 8.28 13.49
C THR A 315 -7.94 9.52 14.37
N VAL A 316 -7.02 9.49 15.34
CA VAL A 316 -6.70 10.64 16.20
C VAL A 316 -6.06 11.76 15.38
N PRO A 317 -4.87 11.58 14.77
CA PRO A 317 -4.23 12.63 13.99
C PRO A 317 -5.08 13.03 12.77
N PHE A 318 -5.80 12.10 12.13
CA PHE A 318 -6.74 12.44 11.06
C PHE A 318 -7.77 13.48 11.51
N ARG A 319 -8.41 13.28 12.68
CA ARG A 319 -9.40 14.21 13.22
C ARG A 319 -8.81 15.56 13.54
N GLU A 320 -7.64 15.58 14.18
CA GLU A 320 -6.96 16.81 14.56
C GLU A 320 -6.62 17.67 13.34
N TRP A 321 -5.96 17.08 12.34
CA TRP A 321 -5.59 17.79 11.12
C TRP A 321 -6.80 18.22 10.29
N ARG A 322 -7.82 17.38 10.18
CA ARG A 322 -9.09 17.77 9.54
C ARG A 322 -9.75 18.96 10.22
N SER A 323 -9.65 19.07 11.55
CA SER A 323 -10.18 20.20 12.32
C SER A 323 -9.35 21.47 12.07
N ARG A 324 -8.02 21.35 12.11
CA ARG A 324 -7.09 22.47 11.88
C ARG A 324 -7.29 23.12 10.51
N CYS A 325 -7.55 22.34 9.46
CA CYS A 325 -7.80 22.88 8.13
C CYS A 325 -9.20 23.50 7.96
N ARG A 326 -10.09 23.44 8.97
CA ARG A 326 -11.43 24.08 8.92
C ARG A 326 -11.46 25.48 9.55
N GLY A 327 -10.57 25.74 10.50
CA GLY A 327 -10.36 27.08 11.08
C GLY A 327 -9.60 27.97 10.11
#